data_AF-A0AAW6YPC4-F1
#
_entry.id   AF-A0AAW6YPC4-F1
#
_cell.length_a   1.000
_cell.length_b   1.000
_cell.length_c   1.000
_cell.angle_alpha   90.00
_cell.angle_beta   90.00
_cell.angle_gamma   90.00
#
_symmetry.space_group_name_H-M   'P 1'
#
loop_
_entity.id
_entity.type
_entity.pdbx_description
1 polymer ?
#
loop_
_entity_poly.entity_id
_entity_poly.type
_entity_poly.pdbx_seq_one_letter_code
_entity_poly.pdbx_strand_id
1 'polypeptide(L)' 'MSHPKLESSSNKEIITEEVGLLKQLLDEATQKLIGSESFDKIEKIVSLSLTDDYTGLKETISALSNEEMVIVSRYF' A
#
# COMPACT_ATOMS: atom_id res chain seq x y z
N MET A 1 -0.97 -31.43 -20.51
CA MET A 1 -1.59 -30.63 -19.45
C MET A 1 -0.74 -30.80 -18.19
N SER A 2 0.11 -29.82 -17.87
CA SER A 2 0.93 -29.87 -16.67
C SER A 2 0.10 -29.35 -15.50
N HIS A 3 -0.21 -30.21 -14.54
CA HIS A 3 -0.86 -29.79 -13.30
C HIS A 3 0.11 -28.87 -12.55
N PRO A 4 -0.27 -27.62 -12.21
CA PRO A 4 0.55 -26.82 -11.30
C PRO A 4 0.70 -27.64 -10.02
N LYS A 5 1.95 -27.87 -9.63
CA LYS A 5 2.28 -28.75 -8.51
C LYS A 5 1.65 -28.14 -7.26
N LEU A 6 0.85 -28.91 -6.52
CA LEU A 6 0.09 -28.46 -5.33
C LEU A 6 0.97 -27.71 -4.32
N GLU A 7 2.25 -28.06 -4.25
CA GLU A 7 3.29 -27.38 -3.47
C GLU A 7 3.47 -25.90 -3.86
N SER A 8 3.42 -25.56 -5.15
CA SER A 8 3.57 -24.18 -5.63
C SER A 8 2.37 -23.30 -5.32
N SER A 9 1.15 -23.86 -5.29
CA SER A 9 -0.05 -23.13 -4.84
C SER A 9 0.00 -22.84 -3.34
N SER A 10 0.34 -23.85 -2.51
CA SER A 10 0.47 -23.67 -1.05
C SER A 10 1.58 -22.66 -0.69
N ASN A 11 2.71 -22.69 -1.41
CA ASN A 11 3.79 -21.72 -1.17
C ASN A 11 3.36 -20.29 -1.54
N LYS A 12 2.51 -20.11 -2.55
CA LYS A 12 1.98 -18.79 -2.96
C LYS A 12 0.94 -18.25 -1.97
N GLU A 13 0.11 -19.11 -1.40
CA GLU A 13 -0.84 -18.74 -0.35
C GLU A 13 -0.11 -18.28 0.92
N ILE A 14 0.91 -19.03 1.37
CA ILE A 14 1.73 -18.65 2.53
C ILE A 14 2.44 -17.31 2.31
N ILE A 15 3.04 -17.10 1.12
CA ILE A 15 3.67 -15.82 0.78
C ILE A 15 2.66 -14.67 0.78
N THR A 16 1.43 -14.91 0.30
CA THR A 16 0.38 -13.88 0.27
C THR A 16 -0.04 -13.48 1.69
N GLU A 17 -0.15 -14.44 2.60
CA GLU A 17 -0.47 -14.20 4.01
C GLU A 17 0.63 -13.39 4.71
N GLU A 18 1.91 -13.78 4.54
CA GLU A 18 3.05 -13.08 5.13
C GLU A 18 3.17 -11.63 4.63
N VAL A 19 2.99 -11.42 3.32
CA VAL A 19 2.98 -10.06 2.73
C VAL A 19 1.82 -9.24 3.29
N GLY A 20 0.66 -9.86 3.53
CA GLY A 20 -0.48 -9.21 4.17
C GLY A 20 -0.15 -8.75 5.60
N LEU A 21 0.43 -9.63 6.41
CA LEU A 21 0.82 -9.31 7.79
C LEU A 21 1.90 -8.21 7.85
N LEU A 22 2.90 -8.27 6.98
CA LEU A 22 3.94 -7.25 6.88
C LEU A 22 3.35 -5.89 6.47
N LYS A 23 2.40 -5.89 5.53
CA LYS A 23 1.68 -4.67 5.15
C LYS A 23 0.90 -4.11 6.33
N GLN A 24 0.14 -4.92 7.07
CA GLN A 24 -0.59 -4.45 8.26
C GLN A 24 0.35 -3.81 9.30
N LEU A 25 1.52 -4.41 9.55
CA LEU A 25 2.50 -3.85 10.47
C LEU A 25 3.06 -2.51 9.97
N LEU A 26 3.31 -2.38 8.66
CA LEU A 26 3.74 -1.13 8.05
C LEU A 26 2.66 -0.05 8.18
N ASP A 27 1.41 -0.38 7.90
CA ASP A 27 0.25 0.51 8.00
C ASP A 27 0.12 1.03 9.44
N GLU A 28 0.16 0.14 10.43
CA GLU A 28 0.11 0.50 11.86
C GLU A 28 1.29 1.37 12.31
N ALA A 29 2.52 1.04 11.90
CA ALA A 29 3.70 1.79 12.27
C ALA A 29 3.69 3.19 11.65
N THR A 30 3.28 3.28 10.38
CA THR A 30 3.19 4.55 9.66
C THR A 30 2.11 5.42 10.28
N GLN A 31 0.91 4.89 10.53
CA GLN A 31 -0.18 5.63 11.19
C GLN A 31 0.25 6.17 12.57
N LYS A 32 1.00 5.40 13.37
CA LYS A 32 1.53 5.86 14.66
C LYS A 32 2.55 6.99 14.52
N LEU A 33 3.33 7.01 13.42
CA LEU A 33 4.37 8.00 13.18
C LEU A 33 3.79 9.34 12.70
N ILE A 34 2.79 9.30 11.81
CA ILE A 34 2.32 10.50 11.07
C ILE A 34 0.91 10.95 11.44
N GLY A 35 0.23 10.17 12.28
CA GLY A 35 -1.16 10.37 12.66
C GLY A 35 -2.15 9.90 11.60
N SER A 36 -3.40 9.65 12.01
CA SER A 36 -4.44 9.12 11.12
C SER A 36 -4.79 10.08 9.97
N GLU A 37 -4.74 11.40 10.17
CA GLU A 37 -5.08 12.36 9.11
C GLU A 37 -4.10 12.32 7.93
N SER A 38 -2.80 12.26 8.20
CA SER A 38 -1.77 12.13 7.16
C SER A 38 -1.77 10.74 6.54
N PHE A 39 -2.11 9.71 7.32
CA PHE A 39 -2.22 8.33 6.85
C PHE A 39 -3.41 8.13 5.91
N ASP A 40 -4.53 8.81 6.14
CA ASP A 40 -5.72 8.78 5.26
C ASP A 40 -5.37 9.21 3.82
N LYS A 41 -4.44 10.16 3.67
CA LYS A 41 -3.92 10.56 2.35
C LYS A 41 -3.15 9.43 1.66
N ILE A 42 -2.37 8.65 2.41
CA ILE A 42 -1.66 7.47 1.87
C ILE A 42 -2.68 6.42 1.42
N GLU A 43 -3.67 6.10 2.24
CA GLU A 43 -4.74 5.15 1.88
C GLU A 43 -5.53 5.60 0.65
N LYS A 44 -5.77 6.91 0.52
CA LYS A 44 -6.41 7.50 -0.65
C LYS A 44 -5.56 7.34 -1.91
N ILE A 45 -4.24 7.56 -1.83
CA ILE A 45 -3.31 7.35 -2.94
C ILE A 45 -3.25 5.87 -3.35
N VAL A 46 -3.21 4.94 -2.39
CA VAL A 46 -3.28 3.49 -2.65
C VAL A 46 -4.57 3.15 -3.38
N SER A 47 -5.71 3.62 -2.87
CA SER A 47 -7.04 3.33 -3.42
C SER A 47 -7.18 3.86 -4.84
N LEU A 48 -6.76 5.11 -5.09
CA LEU A 48 -6.81 5.72 -6.43
C LEU A 48 -5.89 5.00 -7.43
N SER A 49 -4.75 4.48 -6.95
CA SER A 49 -3.83 3.69 -7.77
C SER A 49 -4.42 2.32 -8.16
N LEU A 50 -5.26 1.74 -7.31
CA LEU A 50 -5.97 0.47 -7.60
C LEU A 50 -7.15 0.67 -8.56
N THR A 51 -7.73 1.87 -8.60
CA THR A 51 -8.87 2.20 -9.48
C THR A 51 -8.45 2.84 -10.80
N ASP A 52 -7.15 2.91 -11.10
CA ASP A 52 -6.58 3.59 -12.28
C ASP A 52 -7.05 5.06 -12.43
N ASP A 53 -7.37 5.74 -11.33
CA ASP A 53 -7.86 7.11 -11.35
C ASP A 53 -6.70 8.11 -11.29
N TYR A 54 -6.02 8.26 -12.44
CA TYR A 54 -4.82 9.10 -12.55
C TYR A 54 -5.09 10.60 -12.32
N THR A 55 -6.32 11.06 -12.58
CA THR A 55 -6.72 12.45 -12.33
C THR A 55 -6.79 12.73 -10.84
N GLY A 56 -7.55 11.93 -10.08
CA GLY A 56 -7.66 12.08 -8.63
C GLY A 56 -6.33 11.79 -7.92
N LEU A 57 -5.52 10.86 -8.45
CA LEU A 57 -4.17 10.60 -7.94
C LEU A 57 -3.29 11.85 -8.07
N LYS A 58 -3.30 12.50 -9.23
CA LYS A 58 -2.52 13.71 -9.48
C LYS A 58 -2.97 14.88 -8.60
N GLU A 59 -4.26 15.07 -8.43
CA GLU A 59 -4.79 16.10 -7.51
C GLU A 59 -4.37 15.82 -6.06
N THR A 60 -4.47 14.57 -5.62
CA THR A 60 -4.10 14.17 -4.25
C THR A 60 -2.61 14.37 -4.01
N ILE A 61 -1.73 13.97 -4.95
CA ILE A 61 -0.28 14.16 -4.83
C ILE A 61 0.08 15.65 -4.87
N SER A 62 -0.60 16.46 -5.70
CA SER A 62 -0.31 17.90 -5.81
C SER A 62 -0.69 18.69 -4.55
N ALA A 63 -1.57 18.14 -3.70
CA ALA A 63 -1.99 18.74 -2.45
C ALA A 63 -1.09 18.35 -1.25
N LEU A 64 -0.11 17.47 -1.44
CA LEU A 64 0.82 17.07 -0.38
C LEU A 64 1.85 18.17 -0.10
N SER A 65 2.15 18.38 1.18
CA SER A 65 3.30 19.17 1.59
C SER A 65 4.60 18.43 1.27
N ASN A 66 5.74 19.13 1.19
CA ASN A 66 7.04 18.50 0.95
C ASN A 66 7.38 17.41 1.99
N GLU A 67 7.03 17.63 3.25
CA GLU A 67 7.26 16.64 4.33
C GLU A 67 6.40 15.39 4.12
N GLU A 68 5.14 15.57 3.73
CA GLU A 68 4.21 14.48 3.43
C GLU A 68 4.64 13.71 2.19
N MET A 69 5.14 14.39 1.16
CA MET A 69 5.70 13.79 -0.06
C MET A 69 6.85 12.83 0.27
N VAL A 70 7.75 13.22 1.17
CA VAL A 70 8.86 12.36 1.61
C VAL A 70 8.34 11.12 2.32
N ILE A 71 7.35 11.26 3.20
CA ILE A 71 6.73 10.15 3.92
C ILE A 71 6.04 9.19 2.95
N VAL A 72 5.19 9.72 2.07
CA VAL A 72 4.47 8.96 1.05
C VAL A 72 5.45 8.18 0.18
N SER A 73 6.53 8.82 -0.29
CA SER A 73 7.55 8.17 -1.12
C SER A 73 8.34 7.06 -0.43
N ARG A 74 8.37 7.04 0.92
CA ARG A 74 9.02 5.98 1.70
C ARG A 74 8.08 4.83 2.04
N TYR A 75 6.78 5.11 2.04
CA TYR A 75 5.75 4.13 2.33
C TYR A 75 5.52 3.21 1.12
N PHE A 76 5.51 3.77 -0.08
CA PHE A 76 5.46 3.03 -1.35
C PHE A 76 6.84 2.50 -1.76
#